data_AF-A0A919UCE9-F1
#
_entry.id   AF-A0A919UCE9-F1
#
_cell.length_a   1.000
_cell.length_b   1.000
_cell.length_c   1.000
_cell.angle_alpha   90.00
_cell.angle_beta   90.00
_cell.angle_gamma   90.00
#
_symmetry.space_group_name_H-M   'P 1'
#
loop_
_entity.id
_entity.type
_entity.pdbx_description
1 polymer ?
#
loop_
_entity_poly.entity_id
_entity_poly.type
_entity_poly.pdbx_seq_one_letter_code
_entity_poly.pdbx_strand_id
1 'polypeptide(L)'
;MAEAAWLLPDFVSFLDERGQTTVTIQAALAWVRLREDEVVTTVSPRRITAVRGFAHYLSGIDSDTEIPPMGLVPHRQRWRPPFLYSDADITALLTASDAIQPPFRAATYRTCSVCWPPPACASARRSASTATTSTGRKACY
;
A
#
# COMPACT_ATOMS: atom_id res chain seq x y z
N MET A 1 -7.54 -2.51 7.23
CA MET A 1 -8.94 -2.90 7.48
C MET A 1 -9.72 -1.88 8.31
N ALA A 2 -9.09 -1.10 9.21
CA ALA A 2 -9.79 -0.04 9.97
C ALA A 2 -10.54 0.98 9.09
N GLU A 3 -10.06 1.21 7.86
CA GLU A 3 -10.64 2.11 6.87
C GLU A 3 -12.03 1.71 6.38
N ALA A 4 -12.42 0.43 6.49
CA ALA A 4 -13.77 0.01 6.15
C ALA A 4 -14.85 0.63 7.05
N ALA A 5 -14.50 0.97 8.30
CA ALA A 5 -15.46 1.47 9.29
C ALA A 5 -16.05 2.84 8.92
N TRP A 6 -15.30 3.69 8.23
CA TRP A 6 -15.81 4.99 7.74
C TRP A 6 -16.27 4.93 6.28
N LEU A 7 -15.81 3.96 5.50
CA LEU A 7 -16.20 3.80 4.10
C LEU A 7 -17.60 3.20 3.93
N LEU A 8 -18.01 2.27 4.81
CA LEU A 8 -19.31 1.62 4.70
C LEU A 8 -20.49 2.56 5.00
N PRO A 9 -20.46 3.41 6.04
CA PRO A 9 -21.53 4.39 6.25
C PRO A 9 -21.71 5.34 5.05
N ASP A 10 -20.62 5.84 4.46
CA ASP A 10 -20.68 6.68 3.25
C ASP A 10 -21.30 5.92 2.06
N PHE A 11 -20.95 4.65 1.88
CA PHE A 11 -21.55 3.82 0.84
C PHE A 11 -23.05 3.56 1.07
N VAL A 12 -23.46 3.32 2.31
CA VAL A 12 -24.88 3.11 2.66
C VAL A 12 -25.68 4.39 2.46
N SER A 13 -25.16 5.56 2.88
CA SER A 13 -25.78 6.85 2.61
C SER A 13 -25.94 7.10 1.11
N PHE A 14 -24.94 6.74 0.30
CA PHE A 14 -25.02 6.83 -1.15
C PHE A 14 -26.10 5.93 -1.77
N LEU A 15 -26.31 4.73 -1.22
CA LEU A 15 -27.39 3.84 -1.67
C LEU A 15 -28.77 4.39 -1.27
N ASP A 16 -28.88 4.92 -0.05
CA ASP A 16 -30.11 5.50 0.50
C ASP A 16 -30.56 6.74 -0.29
N GLU A 17 -29.63 7.63 -0.63
CA GLU A 17 -29.87 8.78 -1.53
C GLU A 17 -30.42 8.37 -2.90
N ARG A 18 -30.12 7.14 -3.35
CA ARG A 18 -30.58 6.59 -4.63
C ARG A 18 -31.78 5.67 -4.49
N GLY A 19 -32.29 5.46 -3.28
CA GLY A 19 -33.39 4.54 -2.98
C GLY A 19 -33.07 3.08 -3.31
N GLN A 20 -31.78 2.71 -3.36
CA GLN A 20 -31.37 1.35 -3.67
C GLN A 20 -31.23 0.54 -2.38
N THR A 21 -32.09 -0.47 -2.22
CA THR A 21 -32.05 -1.41 -1.09
C THR A 21 -31.08 -2.57 -1.32
N THR A 22 -30.71 -2.84 -2.57
CA THR A 22 -29.81 -3.95 -2.95
C THR A 22 -28.46 -3.43 -3.43
N VAL A 23 -27.39 -4.15 -3.06
CA VAL A 23 -26.03 -3.82 -3.54
C VAL A 23 -25.87 -4.41 -4.94
N THR A 24 -25.61 -3.54 -5.92
CA THR A 24 -25.31 -3.95 -7.30
C THR A 24 -23.87 -3.59 -7.69
N ILE A 25 -23.34 -4.28 -8.69
CA ILE A 25 -21.99 -4.00 -9.21
C ILE A 25 -21.91 -2.56 -9.74
N GLN A 26 -22.97 -2.08 -10.39
CA GLN A 26 -23.04 -0.71 -10.93
C GLN A 26 -23.08 0.35 -9.84
N ALA A 27 -23.81 0.12 -8.75
CA ALA A 27 -23.84 1.03 -7.62
C ALA A 27 -22.47 1.14 -6.95
N ALA A 28 -21.79 0.00 -6.74
CA ALA A 28 -20.44 -0.03 -6.20
C ALA A 28 -19.44 0.74 -7.08
N LEU A 29 -19.51 0.55 -8.41
CA LEU A 29 -18.67 1.29 -9.36
C LEU A 29 -18.96 2.80 -9.37
N ALA A 30 -20.23 3.18 -9.38
CA ALA A 30 -20.63 4.58 -9.40
C ALA A 30 -20.17 5.31 -8.13
N TRP A 31 -20.28 4.66 -6.96
CA TRP A 31 -19.78 5.19 -5.70
C TRP A 31 -18.25 5.35 -5.71
N VAL A 32 -17.53 4.32 -6.16
CA VAL A 32 -16.06 4.37 -6.24
C VAL A 32 -15.59 5.51 -7.15
N ARG A 33 -16.22 5.68 -8.32
CA ARG A 33 -15.88 6.74 -9.29
C ARG A 33 -16.18 8.14 -8.76
N LEU A 34 -17.36 8.35 -8.15
CA LEU A 34 -17.73 9.63 -7.55
C LEU A 34 -16.65 10.14 -6.57
N ARG A 35 -16.04 9.20 -5.84
CA ARG A 35 -15.02 9.51 -4.82
C ARG A 35 -13.58 9.43 -5.36
N GLU A 36 -13.36 9.00 -6.60
CA GLU A 36 -12.06 9.09 -7.28
C GLU A 36 -11.81 10.51 -7.80
N ASP A 37 -12.85 11.19 -8.28
CA ASP A 37 -12.76 12.58 -8.77
C ASP A 37 -12.42 13.58 -7.65
N GLU A 38 -12.79 13.28 -6.40
CA GLU A 38 -12.46 14.11 -5.24
C GLU A 38 -11.02 13.90 -4.74
N VAL A 39 -10.42 12.71 -4.91
CA VAL A 39 -9.14 12.36 -4.28
C VAL A 39 -8.36 11.35 -5.14
N VAL A 40 -7.37 11.83 -5.90
CA VAL A 40 -6.45 11.01 -6.71
C VAL A 40 -5.56 10.12 -5.82
N THR A 41 -6.05 8.94 -5.41
CA THR A 41 -5.31 8.08 -4.47
C THR A 41 -5.49 6.58 -4.67
N THR A 42 -4.52 5.83 -4.15
CA THR A 42 -4.46 4.37 -3.92
C THR A 42 -5.62 3.78 -3.09
N VAL A 43 -6.62 4.58 -2.73
CA VAL A 43 -7.72 4.25 -1.81
C VAL A 43 -8.86 3.51 -2.52
N SER A 44 -9.06 3.74 -3.82
CA SER A 44 -10.14 3.14 -4.61
C SER A 44 -10.19 1.60 -4.56
N PRO A 45 -9.06 0.87 -4.65
CA PRO A 45 -9.05 -0.60 -4.49
C PRO A 45 -9.40 -1.07 -3.07
N ARG A 46 -9.19 -0.24 -2.04
CA ARG A 46 -9.61 -0.55 -0.67
C ARG A 46 -11.12 -0.36 -0.51
N ARG A 47 -11.68 0.67 -1.15
CA ARG A 47 -13.14 0.94 -1.19
C ARG A 47 -13.91 -0.23 -1.78
N ILE A 48 -13.51 -0.71 -2.96
CA ILE A 48 -14.19 -1.85 -3.58
C ILE A 48 -14.04 -3.14 -2.77
N THR A 49 -12.95 -3.29 -2.01
CA THR A 49 -12.74 -4.44 -1.13
C THR A 49 -13.66 -4.39 0.09
N ALA A 50 -13.88 -3.21 0.67
CA ALA A 50 -14.83 -3.02 1.78
C ALA A 50 -16.27 -3.32 1.33
N VAL A 51 -16.70 -2.77 0.17
CA VAL A 51 -18.03 -3.03 -0.41
C VAL A 51 -18.21 -4.51 -0.73
N ARG A 52 -17.18 -5.19 -1.25
CA ARG A 52 -17.25 -6.63 -1.53
C ARG A 52 -17.44 -7.45 -0.26
N GLY A 53 -16.73 -7.13 0.82
CA GLY A 53 -16.91 -7.79 2.12
C GLY A 53 -18.34 -7.60 2.66
N PHE A 54 -18.90 -6.41 2.49
CA PHE A 54 -20.28 -6.12 2.87
C PHE A 54 -21.31 -6.85 1.99
N ALA A 55 -21.10 -6.88 0.67
CA ALA A 55 -21.95 -7.64 -0.26
C ALA A 55 -21.93 -9.15 0.05
N HIS A 56 -20.79 -9.71 0.43
CA HIS A 56 -20.73 -11.10 0.90
C HIS A 56 -21.58 -11.34 2.15
N TYR A 57 -21.54 -10.42 3.12
CA TYR A 57 -22.39 -10.52 4.30
C TYR A 57 -23.88 -10.42 3.93
N LEU A 58 -24.24 -9.48 3.06
CA LEU A 58 -25.63 -9.30 2.60
C LEU A 58 -26.14 -10.45 1.73
N SER A 59 -25.29 -11.13 0.95
CA SER A 59 -25.71 -12.27 0.11
C SER A 59 -26.28 -13.45 0.90
N GLY A 60 -25.99 -13.53 2.21
CA GLY A 60 -26.60 -14.53 3.09
C GLY A 60 -27.99 -14.13 3.62
N ILE A 61 -28.37 -12.86 3.47
CA ILE A 61 -29.63 -12.27 3.98
C ILE A 61 -30.59 -11.97 2.81
N ASP A 62 -30.03 -11.45 1.71
CA ASP A 62 -30.76 -11.04 0.51
C ASP A 62 -30.11 -11.70 -0.72
N SER A 63 -30.90 -12.53 -1.42
CA SER A 63 -30.45 -13.25 -2.62
C SER A 63 -30.22 -12.36 -3.83
N ASP A 64 -30.79 -11.15 -3.83
CA ASP A 64 -30.71 -10.22 -4.95
C ASP A 64 -29.45 -9.35 -4.89
N THR A 65 -28.61 -9.54 -3.86
CA THR A 65 -27.34 -8.84 -3.69
C THR A 65 -26.29 -9.36 -4.67
N GLU A 66 -25.78 -8.48 -5.53
CA GLU A 66 -24.66 -8.81 -6.42
C GLU A 66 -23.31 -8.54 -5.73
N ILE A 67 -22.39 -9.51 -5.82
CA ILE A 67 -21.05 -9.37 -5.26
C ILE A 67 -20.09 -8.82 -6.32
N PRO A 68 -19.45 -7.64 -6.08
CA PRO A 68 -18.49 -7.09 -7.03
C PRO A 68 -17.28 -8.01 -7.28
N PRO A 69 -16.95 -8.35 -8.54
CA PRO A 69 -15.86 -9.26 -8.86
C PRO A 69 -14.48 -8.64 -8.57
N MET A 70 -13.46 -9.50 -8.41
CA MET A 70 -12.08 -9.04 -8.32
C MET A 70 -11.60 -8.46 -9.65
N GLY A 71 -10.84 -7.37 -9.61
CA GLY A 71 -10.30 -6.72 -10.81
C GLY A 71 -11.20 -5.67 -11.45
N LEU A 72 -12.36 -5.37 -10.85
CA LEU A 72 -13.29 -4.33 -11.31
C LEU A 72 -12.65 -2.92 -11.36
N VAL A 73 -11.68 -2.68 -10.49
CA VAL A 73 -10.89 -1.44 -10.44
C VAL A 73 -9.41 -1.81 -10.57
N PRO A 74 -8.64 -1.17 -11.47
CA PRO A 74 -7.22 -1.44 -11.63
C PRO A 74 -6.45 -1.02 -10.37
N HIS A 75 -5.98 -2.00 -9.60
CA HIS A 75 -5.06 -1.76 -8.49
C HIS A 75 -3.62 -1.74 -9.00
N ARG A 76 -3.08 -0.55 -9.26
CA ARG A 76 -1.65 -0.38 -9.51
C ARG A 76 -0.96 -0.05 -8.19
N GLN A 77 -0.38 -1.06 -7.55
CA GLN A 77 0.51 -0.82 -6.42
C GLN A 77 1.75 -0.09 -6.95
N ARG A 78 1.81 1.23 -6.73
CA ARG A 78 2.98 2.03 -7.10
C ARG A 78 4.09 1.70 -6.09
N TRP A 79 5.04 0.86 -6.50
CA TRP A 79 6.26 0.68 -5.72
C TRP A 79 6.99 2.02 -5.65
N ARG A 80 7.27 2.48 -4.43
CA ARG A 80 8.16 3.61 -4.19
C ARG A 80 9.49 3.01 -3.76
N PRO A 81 10.59 3.25 -4.49
CA PRO A 81 11.89 2.76 -4.06
C PRO A 81 12.18 3.30 -2.65
N PRO A 82 12.77 2.48 -1.76
CA PRO A 82 13.13 2.94 -0.43
C PRO A 82 14.11 4.11 -0.55
N PHE A 83 13.90 5.16 0.23
CA PHE A 83 14.88 6.23 0.37
C PHE A 83 16.03 5.70 1.24
N LEU A 84 17.19 5.47 0.61
CA LEU A 84 18.40 5.06 1.32
C LEU A 84 19.10 6.32 1.85
N TYR A 85 19.14 6.47 3.17
CA TYR A 85 19.82 7.58 3.83
C TYR A 85 21.34 7.45 3.64
N SER A 86 21.98 8.54 3.22
CA SER A 86 23.44 8.68 3.29
C SER A 86 23.88 9.10 4.70
N ASP A 87 25.18 8.99 5.01
CA ASP A 87 25.73 9.47 6.29
C ASP A 87 25.46 10.96 6.53
N ALA A 88 25.43 11.77 5.47
CA ALA A 88 25.08 13.18 5.53
C ALA A 88 23.60 13.38 5.88
N ASP A 89 22.69 12.56 5.31
CA ASP A 89 21.26 12.62 5.63
C ASP A 89 20.97 12.18 7.06
N ILE A 90 21.69 11.17 7.56
CA ILE A 90 21.62 10.73 8.96
C ILE A 90 22.06 11.86 9.89
N THR A 91 23.18 12.52 9.58
CA THR A 91 23.68 13.64 10.37
C THR A 91 22.69 14.80 10.38
N ALA A 92 22.13 15.17 9.21
CA ALA A 92 21.11 16.20 9.11
C ALA A 92 19.85 15.87 9.90
N LEU A 93 19.43 14.59 9.90
CA LEU A 93 18.29 14.11 10.69
C LEU A 93 18.54 14.16 12.20
N LEU A 94 19.75 13.85 12.64
CA LEU A 94 20.15 13.98 14.05
C LEU A 94 20.12 15.44 14.50
N THR A 95 20.67 16.36 13.69
CA THR A 95 20.63 17.81 13.99
C THR A 95 19.20 18.34 14.01
N ALA A 96 18.33 17.88 13.09
CA ALA A 96 16.92 18.27 13.09
C ALA A 96 16.16 17.74 14.31
N SER A 97 16.55 16.58 14.84
CA SER A 97 15.93 15.98 16.03
C SER A 97 16.15 16.83 17.28
N ASP A 98 17.27 17.56 17.36
CA ASP A 98 17.58 18.46 18.48
C ASP A 98 16.64 19.67 18.54
N ALA A 99 15.96 20.01 17.45
CA ALA A 99 14.97 21.08 17.39
C ALA A 99 13.58 20.65 17.89
N ILE A 100 13.35 19.35 18.16
CA ILE A 100 12.03 18.84 18.58
C ILE A 100 11.75 19.18 20.04
N GLN A 101 10.62 19.84 20.29
CA GLN A 101 10.10 20.07 21.64
C GLN A 101 8.97 19.07 21.95
N PRO A 102 8.86 18.57 23.20
CA PRO A 102 9.74 18.78 24.36
C PRO A 102 11.08 18.00 24.29
N PRO A 103 12.12 18.39 25.04
CA PRO A 103 13.49 17.86 24.91
C PRO A 103 13.62 16.35 25.17
N PHE A 104 12.72 15.77 25.97
CA PHE A 104 12.67 14.32 26.16
C PHE A 104 12.38 13.54 24.86
N ARG A 105 11.56 14.13 23.96
CA ARG A 105 11.31 13.55 22.63
C ARG A 105 12.56 13.63 21.76
N ALA A 106 13.27 14.77 21.77
CA ALA A 106 14.54 14.92 21.04
C ALA A 106 15.56 13.85 21.44
N ALA A 107 15.76 13.63 22.75
CA ALA A 107 16.67 12.59 23.25
C ALA A 107 16.26 11.17 22.82
N THR A 108 14.95 10.89 22.81
CA THR A 108 14.42 9.59 22.36
C THR A 108 14.65 9.37 20.87
N TYR A 109 14.32 10.35 20.02
CA TYR A 109 14.53 10.26 18.57
C TYR A 109 16.01 10.14 18.19
N ARG A 110 16.90 10.87 18.89
CA ARG A 110 18.35 10.78 18.72
C ARG A 110 18.91 9.41 19.12
N THR A 111 18.40 8.84 20.21
CA THR A 111 18.84 7.50 20.67
C THR A 111 18.31 6.41 19.76
N CYS A 112 17.05 6.46 19.32
CA CYS A 112 16.48 5.46 18.41
C CYS A 112 17.15 5.46 17.02
N SER A 113 17.49 6.64 16.49
CA SER A 113 18.18 6.74 15.20
C SER A 113 19.62 6.23 15.23
N VAL A 114 20.32 6.38 16.36
CA VAL A 114 21.71 5.91 16.51
C VAL A 114 21.81 4.46 17.01
N CYS A 115 20.81 3.97 17.75
CA CYS A 115 20.78 2.63 18.36
C CYS A 115 20.15 1.56 17.45
N TRP A 116 19.50 1.96 16.35
CA TRP A 116 19.13 1.04 15.27
C TRP A 116 20.41 0.59 14.52
N PRO A 117 20.72 -0.72 14.41
CA PRO A 117 21.96 -1.16 13.74
C PRO A 117 21.83 -0.96 12.22
N PRO A 118 22.90 -0.64 11.44
CA PRO A 118 24.23 -1.29 11.51
C PRO A 118 25.46 -0.34 11.27
N PRO A 119 26.73 -0.80 11.48
CA PRO A 119 27.42 -1.60 10.46
C PRO A 119 28.13 -2.85 11.02
N ALA A 120 27.56 -4.01 10.70
CA ALA A 120 28.33 -5.22 10.38
C ALA A 120 27.69 -5.90 9.17
N CYS A 121 27.58 -5.17 8.06
CA CYS A 121 27.40 -5.75 6.74
C CYS A 121 28.66 -5.44 5.95
N ALA A 122 29.74 -6.15 6.31
CA ALA A 122 30.93 -6.22 5.50
C ALA A 122 30.51 -6.69 4.11
N SER A 123 30.84 -5.89 3.12
CA SER A 123 30.71 -6.18 1.71
C SER A 123 31.48 -7.46 1.35
N ALA A 124 30.87 -8.62 1.52
CA ALA A 124 31.27 -9.84 0.84
C ALA A 124 30.79 -9.75 -0.63
N ARG A 125 31.30 -8.76 -1.36
CA ARG A 125 31.36 -8.80 -2.82
C ARG A 125 32.35 -9.91 -3.14
N ARG A 126 31.84 -11.14 -3.31
CA ARG A 126 32.64 -12.27 -3.78
C ARG A 126 33.02 -11.96 -5.23
N SER A 127 34.23 -11.48 -5.42
CA SER A 127 34.89 -11.33 -6.71
C SER A 127 34.87 -12.69 -7.41
N ALA A 128 34.00 -12.87 -8.40
CA ALA A 128 34.11 -13.95 -9.37
C ALA A 128 35.08 -13.48 -10.47
N SER A 129 36.33 -13.91 -10.36
CA SER A 129 37.39 -13.82 -11.37
C SER A 129 38.34 -14.97 -11.01
N THR A 130 38.61 -15.98 -11.82
CA THR A 130 39.03 -15.97 -13.23
C THR A 130 38.86 -17.36 -13.86
N ALA A 131 38.70 -17.37 -15.20
CA ALA A 131 39.23 -18.34 -16.18
C ALA A 131 38.75 -19.81 -16.11
N THR A 132 38.69 -20.63 -17.16
CA THR A 132 38.78 -20.59 -18.63
C THR A 132 38.81 -22.08 -18.99
N THR A 133 37.95 -22.58 -19.89
CA THR A 133 38.16 -23.73 -20.83
C THR A 133 36.86 -23.82 -21.64
N SER A 134 36.73 -23.07 -22.73
CA SER A 134 37.06 -23.47 -24.12
C SER A 134 36.26 -24.65 -24.67
N THR A 135 35.52 -24.35 -25.74
CA THR A 135 35.29 -25.20 -26.92
C THR A 135 34.25 -26.31 -26.82
N GLY A 136 33.10 -26.08 -27.49
CA GLY A 136 32.07 -27.11 -27.65
C GLY A 136 30.91 -26.70 -28.56
N ARG A 137 31.24 -26.20 -29.76
CA ARG A 137 30.32 -25.98 -30.90
C ARG A 137 29.51 -27.24 -31.18
N LYS A 138 28.16 -27.23 -31.03
CA LYS A 138 27.21 -27.92 -31.93
C LYS A 138 25.81 -27.29 -31.85
N ALA A 139 25.35 -26.88 -33.03
CA ALA A 139 23.96 -26.59 -33.35
C ALA A 139 23.14 -27.89 -33.34
N CYS A 140 21.84 -27.78 -33.01
CA CYS A 140 20.77 -28.62 -33.53
C CYS A 140 19.45 -27.86 -33.38
N TYR A 141 18.82 -27.59 -34.53
CA TYR A 141 17.42 -27.29 -34.86
C TYR A 141 16.54 -26.51 -33.87
#